data_AF-A0A7C3BZV9-F1
#
_entry.id   AF-A0A7C3BZV9-F1
#
_cell.length_a   1.000
_cell.length_b   1.000
_cell.length_c   1.000
_cell.angle_alpha   90.00
_cell.angle_beta   90.00
_cell.angle_gamma   90.00
#
_symmetry.space_group_name_H-M   'P 1'
#
loop_
_entity.id
_entity.type
_entity.pdbx_description
1 polymer ?
#
loop_
_entity_poly.entity_id
_entity_poly.type
_entity_poly.pdbx_seq_one_letter_code
_entity_poly.pdbx_strand_id
1 'polypeptide(L)'
;FIISPTLMLSPLFAAVLLLTCFTFAFLGVLAALLAKSHQDMATFTSLVLLPMTFLGGTFFSVSQLPQALKVVLHILPLTHSSQCLRAITLGQPFPWISLLAIVGFGLVFFLGCILVLRRTSV
;
A
#
# COMPACT_ATOMS: atom_id res chain seq x y z
N PHE A 1 -14.91 -12.52 -23.71
CA PHE A 1 -14.29 -11.19 -23.92
C PHE A 1 -14.02 -10.53 -22.56
N ILE A 2 -13.21 -11.15 -21.67
CA ILE A 2 -13.06 -10.67 -20.27
C ILE A 2 -11.58 -10.46 -19.88
N ILE A 3 -10.62 -10.98 -20.64
CA ILE A 3 -9.20 -10.70 -20.44
C ILE A 3 -8.69 -10.05 -21.72
N SER A 4 -8.47 -8.74 -21.69
CA SER A 4 -7.73 -8.06 -22.74
C SER A 4 -6.37 -8.77 -22.91
N PRO A 5 -5.96 -9.15 -24.13
CA PRO A 5 -4.73 -9.91 -24.41
C PRO A 5 -3.42 -9.16 -24.11
N THR A 6 -3.49 -8.05 -23.38
CA THR A 6 -2.40 -7.12 -23.08
C THR A 6 -2.08 -7.03 -21.58
N LEU A 7 -2.43 -8.05 -20.78
CA LEU A 7 -1.96 -8.11 -19.39
C LEU A 7 -0.48 -8.52 -19.41
N MET A 8 0.40 -7.52 -19.48
CA MET A 8 1.85 -7.70 -19.43
C MET A 8 2.28 -8.07 -18.00
N LEU A 9 2.16 -9.36 -17.66
CA LEU A 9 2.69 -9.94 -16.44
C LEU A 9 4.22 -10.07 -16.57
N SER A 10 4.90 -8.95 -16.45
CA SER A 10 6.37 -8.89 -16.45
C SER A 10 6.94 -9.36 -15.10
N PRO A 11 8.21 -9.81 -15.04
CA PRO A 11 8.90 -10.07 -13.77
C PRO A 11 8.87 -8.86 -12.82
N LEU A 12 8.86 -7.64 -13.36
CA LEU A 12 8.72 -6.40 -12.61
C LEU A 12 7.35 -6.32 -11.90
N PHE A 13 6.26 -6.80 -12.52
CA PHE A 13 4.95 -6.87 -11.88
C PHE A 13 4.99 -7.73 -10.63
N ALA A 14 5.58 -8.93 -10.73
CA ALA A 14 5.71 -9.84 -9.58
C ALA A 14 6.56 -9.22 -8.47
N ALA A 15 7.66 -8.55 -8.80
CA ALA A 15 8.51 -7.86 -7.82
C ALA A 15 7.75 -6.74 -7.08
N VAL A 16 7.03 -5.88 -7.81
CA VAL A 16 6.23 -4.79 -7.22
C VAL A 16 5.07 -5.35 -6.37
N LEU A 17 4.45 -6.43 -6.82
CA LEU A 17 3.39 -7.11 -6.07
C LEU A 17 3.92 -7.67 -4.75
N LEU A 18 5.05 -8.38 -4.78
CA LEU A 18 5.70 -8.91 -3.57
C LEU A 18 6.10 -7.79 -2.61
N LEU A 19 6.66 -6.69 -3.12
CA LEU A 19 7.02 -5.53 -2.30
C LEU A 19 5.79 -4.89 -1.65
N THR A 20 4.68 -4.81 -2.39
CA THR A 20 3.40 -4.31 -1.89
C THR A 20 2.89 -5.22 -0.77
N CYS A 21 2.85 -6.53 -0.99
CA CYS A 21 2.45 -7.51 0.03
C CYS A 21 3.32 -7.40 1.28
N PHE A 22 4.64 -7.30 1.11
CA PHE A 22 5.58 -7.12 2.22
C PHE A 22 5.27 -5.86 3.02
N THR A 23 5.09 -4.72 2.35
CA THR A 23 4.78 -3.42 2.99
C THR A 23 3.49 -3.50 3.81
N PHE A 24 2.42 -4.07 3.26
CA PHE A 24 1.14 -4.21 3.97
C PHE A 24 1.18 -5.27 5.07
N ALA A 25 1.98 -6.32 4.91
CA ALA A 25 2.21 -7.29 5.98
C ALA A 25 2.86 -6.62 7.20
N PHE A 26 3.89 -5.78 7.02
CA PHE A 26 4.49 -5.03 8.13
C PHE A 26 3.54 -4.00 8.73
N LEU A 27 2.71 -3.34 7.92
CA LEU A 27 1.67 -2.45 8.45
C LEU A 27 0.71 -3.22 9.37
N GLY A 28 0.26 -4.41 8.95
CA GLY A 28 -0.62 -5.26 9.74
C GLY A 28 0.05 -5.78 11.02
N VAL A 29 1.31 -6.21 10.93
CA VAL A 29 2.10 -6.64 12.10
C VAL A 29 2.32 -5.48 13.07
N LEU A 30 2.69 -4.29 12.57
CA LEU A 30 2.88 -3.11 13.41
C LEU A 30 1.60 -2.75 14.14
N ALA A 31 0.46 -2.75 13.43
CA ALA A 31 -0.83 -2.52 14.04
C ALA A 31 -1.08 -3.57 15.14
N ALA A 32 -0.91 -4.85 14.85
CA ALA A 32 -1.10 -5.96 15.80
C ALA A 32 -0.23 -5.84 17.05
N LEU A 33 1.03 -5.41 16.92
CA LEU A 33 1.93 -5.16 18.06
C LEU A 33 1.48 -3.97 18.92
N LEU A 34 0.77 -3.01 18.35
CA LEU A 34 0.29 -1.81 19.05
C LEU A 34 -1.11 -2.00 19.66
N ALA A 35 -1.91 -2.94 19.16
CA ALA A 35 -3.21 -3.22 19.76
C ALA A 35 -3.08 -3.86 21.13
N LYS A 36 -3.90 -3.35 22.06
CA LYS A 36 -4.01 -3.90 23.41
C LYS A 36 -5.17 -4.87 23.53
N SER A 37 -6.11 -4.84 22.58
CA SER A 37 -7.29 -5.68 22.55
C SER A 37 -7.67 -6.11 21.13
N HIS A 38 -8.49 -7.15 21.04
CA HIS A 38 -9.10 -7.56 19.76
C HIS A 38 -10.00 -6.46 19.15
N GLN A 39 -10.61 -5.63 19.98
CA GLN A 39 -11.44 -4.50 19.51
C GLN A 39 -10.59 -3.41 18.84
N ASP A 40 -9.37 -3.15 19.32
CA ASP A 40 -8.46 -2.19 18.69
C ASP A 40 -8.05 -2.64 17.29
N MET A 41 -7.81 -3.94 17.11
CA MET A 41 -7.55 -4.56 15.80
C MET A 41 -8.72 -4.44 14.84
N ALA A 42 -9.94 -4.72 15.32
CA ALA A 42 -11.15 -4.57 14.51
C ALA A 42 -11.35 -3.10 14.10
N THR A 43 -11.10 -2.17 15.01
CA THR A 43 -11.22 -0.72 14.79
C THR A 43 -10.18 -0.22 13.78
N PHE A 44 -8.93 -0.65 13.89
CA PHE A 44 -7.88 -0.33 12.92
C PHE A 44 -8.28 -0.79 11.51
N THR A 45 -8.79 -2.01 11.40
CA THR A 45 -9.20 -2.59 10.11
C THR A 45 -10.35 -1.81 9.48
N SER A 46 -11.38 -1.47 10.26
CA SER A 46 -12.57 -0.79 9.75
C SER A 46 -12.37 0.71 9.51
N LEU A 47 -11.58 1.40 10.34
CA LEU A 47 -11.39 2.85 10.24
C LEU A 47 -10.19 3.27 9.40
N VAL A 48 -9.18 2.41 9.25
CA VAL A 48 -7.96 2.75 8.48
C VAL A 48 -7.91 1.96 7.19
N LEU A 49 -7.95 0.62 7.30
CA LEU A 49 -7.69 -0.25 6.16
C LEU A 49 -8.81 -0.21 5.12
N LEU A 50 -10.06 -0.22 5.56
CA LEU A 50 -11.23 -0.15 4.68
C LEU A 50 -11.30 1.16 3.88
N PRO A 51 -11.28 2.36 4.49
CA PRO A 51 -11.30 3.59 3.72
C PRO A 51 -10.05 3.74 2.86
N MET A 52 -8.87 3.33 3.35
CA MET A 52 -7.65 3.32 2.52
C MET A 52 -7.82 2.45 1.28
N THR A 53 -8.48 1.29 1.38
CA THR A 53 -8.70 0.38 0.24
C THR A 53 -9.60 0.99 -0.83
N PHE A 54 -10.64 1.73 -0.42
CA PHE A 54 -11.52 2.44 -1.36
C PHE A 54 -10.85 3.67 -1.98
N LEU A 55 -10.11 4.42 -1.16
CA LEU A 55 -9.51 5.69 -1.53
C LEU A 55 -8.18 5.54 -2.28
N GLY A 56 -7.40 4.49 -2.01
CA GLY A 56 -6.02 4.28 -2.46
C GLY A 56 -5.83 4.01 -3.96
N GLY A 57 -6.69 4.56 -4.81
CA GLY A 57 -6.52 4.57 -6.25
C GLY A 57 -6.81 3.25 -6.95
N THR A 58 -7.32 2.23 -6.23
CA THR A 58 -7.67 0.90 -6.75
C THR A 58 -8.94 0.95 -7.61
N PHE A 59 -9.99 1.59 -7.11
CA PHE A 59 -11.29 1.73 -7.79
C PHE A 59 -11.39 3.00 -8.64
N PHE A 60 -10.72 4.08 -8.23
CA PHE A 60 -10.79 5.37 -8.92
C PHE A 60 -9.41 5.84 -9.38
N SER A 61 -9.35 6.48 -10.55
CA SER A 61 -8.11 7.14 -10.96
C SER A 61 -7.86 8.37 -10.10
N VAL A 62 -6.67 8.45 -9.50
CA VAL A 62 -6.23 9.57 -8.65
C VAL A 62 -6.31 10.90 -9.39
N SER A 63 -6.19 10.91 -10.73
CA SER A 63 -6.26 12.13 -11.55
C SER A 63 -7.63 12.80 -11.54
N GLN A 64 -8.71 12.04 -11.34
CA GLN A 64 -10.10 12.50 -11.43
C GLN A 64 -10.67 13.00 -10.10
N LEU A 65 -9.89 12.89 -9.01
CA LEU A 65 -10.35 13.25 -7.67
C LEU A 65 -10.16 14.75 -7.37
N PRO A 66 -11.01 15.33 -6.49
CA PRO A 66 -10.85 16.70 -6.00
C PRO A 66 -9.48 16.92 -5.37
N GLN A 67 -8.97 18.15 -5.41
CA GLN A 67 -7.60 18.47 -5.00
C GLN A 67 -7.32 18.13 -3.53
N ALA A 68 -8.30 18.31 -2.64
CA ALA A 68 -8.19 17.90 -1.24
C ALA A 68 -7.96 16.38 -1.09
N LEU A 69 -8.68 15.56 -1.85
CA LEU A 69 -8.51 14.10 -1.79
C LEU A 69 -7.15 13.70 -2.37
N LYS A 70 -6.70 14.32 -3.46
CA LYS A 70 -5.38 14.03 -4.06
C LYS A 70 -4.21 14.15 -3.08
N VAL A 71 -4.27 15.09 -2.14
CA VAL A 71 -3.24 15.25 -1.10
C VAL A 71 -3.27 14.07 -0.12
N VAL A 72 -4.47 13.73 0.37
CA VAL A 72 -4.65 12.58 1.29
C VAL A 72 -4.18 11.28 0.64
N LEU A 73 -4.46 11.10 -0.65
CA LEU A 73 -4.07 9.88 -1.37
C LEU A 73 -2.56 9.73 -1.55
N HIS A 74 -1.82 10.81 -1.76
CA HIS A 74 -0.36 10.74 -1.86
C HIS A 74 0.33 10.36 -0.54
N ILE A 75 -0.37 10.45 0.59
CA ILE A 75 0.14 10.01 1.89
C ILE A 75 -0.08 8.49 2.08
N LEU A 76 -0.98 7.89 1.30
CA LEU A 76 -1.33 6.47 1.43
C LEU A 76 -0.36 5.58 0.63
N PRO A 77 0.26 4.57 1.25
CA PRO A 77 1.13 3.63 0.54
C PRO A 77 0.38 2.88 -0.59
N LEU A 78 -0.92 2.66 -0.41
CA LEU A 78 -1.75 1.91 -1.36
C LEU A 78 -1.87 2.63 -2.71
N THR A 79 -1.91 3.96 -2.69
CA THR A 79 -1.97 4.77 -3.91
C THR A 79 -0.77 4.53 -4.80
N HIS A 80 0.43 4.51 -4.21
CA HIS A 80 1.67 4.27 -4.94
C HIS A 80 1.75 2.83 -5.47
N SER A 81 1.37 1.84 -4.66
CA SER A 81 1.26 0.44 -5.09
C SER A 81 0.31 0.27 -6.27
N SER A 82 -0.88 0.87 -6.20
CA SER A 82 -1.87 0.80 -7.28
C SER A 82 -1.36 1.47 -8.56
N GLN A 83 -0.69 2.62 -8.46
CA GLN A 83 -0.09 3.30 -9.61
C GLN A 83 1.00 2.47 -10.29
N CYS A 84 1.92 1.87 -9.53
CA CYS A 84 2.98 1.03 -10.08
C CYS A 84 2.41 -0.21 -10.78
N LEU A 85 1.50 -0.94 -10.12
CA LEU A 85 0.89 -2.14 -10.70
C LEU A 85 0.08 -1.78 -11.95
N ARG A 86 -0.70 -0.70 -11.91
CA ARG A 86 -1.49 -0.23 -13.05
C ARG A 86 -0.61 0.18 -14.22
N ALA A 87 0.47 0.91 -13.98
CA ALA A 87 1.39 1.33 -15.04
C ALA A 87 2.00 0.13 -15.78
N ILE A 88 2.42 -0.90 -15.03
CA ILE A 88 2.94 -2.14 -15.62
C ILE A 88 1.87 -2.87 -16.44
N THR A 89 0.66 -3.02 -15.90
CA THR A 89 -0.43 -3.72 -16.60
C THR A 89 -0.93 -3.00 -17.86
N LEU A 90 -0.83 -1.67 -17.90
CA LEU A 90 -1.30 -0.85 -19.02
C LEU A 90 -0.17 -0.47 -20.00
N GLY A 91 1.07 -0.94 -19.78
CA GLY A 91 2.23 -0.60 -20.61
C GLY A 91 2.59 0.89 -20.58
N GLN A 92 2.22 1.61 -19.52
CA GLN A 92 2.51 3.03 -19.32
C GLN A 92 3.93 3.22 -18.78
N PRO A 93 4.52 4.43 -18.91
CA PRO A 93 5.82 4.72 -18.31
C PRO A 93 5.82 4.42 -16.81
N PHE A 94 6.83 3.68 -16.35
CA PHE A 94 6.88 3.19 -14.98
C PHE A 94 7.13 4.34 -13.98
N PRO A 95 6.27 4.53 -12.97
CA PRO A 95 6.41 5.62 -12.01
C PRO A 95 7.46 5.28 -10.95
N TRP A 96 8.73 5.60 -11.25
CA TRP A 96 9.87 5.36 -10.35
C TRP A 96 9.71 6.03 -8.97
N ILE A 97 9.09 7.21 -8.92
CA ILE A 97 8.82 7.93 -7.66
C ILE A 97 7.88 7.14 -6.76
N SER A 98 6.82 6.55 -7.34
CA SER A 98 5.88 5.70 -6.58
C SER A 98 6.54 4.41 -6.11
N LEU A 99 7.47 3.83 -6.91
CA LEU A 99 8.25 2.68 -6.44
C LEU A 99 9.11 3.03 -5.22
N LEU A 100 9.84 4.15 -5.28
CA LEU A 100 10.64 4.63 -4.14
C LEU A 100 9.77 4.90 -2.91
N ALA A 101 8.57 5.46 -3.09
CA ALA A 101 7.62 5.67 -2.00
C ALA A 101 7.22 4.35 -1.34
N ILE A 102 6.87 3.31 -2.10
CA ILE A 102 6.52 1.99 -1.54
C ILE A 102 7.70 1.40 -0.76
N VAL A 103 8.92 1.45 -1.30
CA VAL A 103 10.12 0.99 -0.60
C VAL A 103 10.31 1.78 0.70
N GLY A 104 10.14 3.10 0.66
CA GLY A 104 10.21 3.98 1.82
C GLY A 104 9.19 3.60 2.90
N PHE A 105 7.92 3.43 2.53
CA PHE A 105 6.87 2.98 3.44
C PHE A 105 7.16 1.59 4.02
N GLY A 106 7.61 0.65 3.19
CA GLY A 106 8.02 -0.68 3.62
C GLY A 106 9.13 -0.64 4.68
N LEU A 107 10.16 0.18 4.46
CA LEU A 107 11.24 0.39 5.42
C LEU A 107 10.73 1.04 6.72
N VAL A 108 9.87 2.05 6.62
CA VAL A 108 9.29 2.72 7.80
C VAL A 108 8.48 1.74 8.64
N PHE A 109 7.61 0.93 8.03
CA PHE A 109 6.82 -0.07 8.76
C PHE A 109 7.70 -1.17 9.34
N PHE A 110 8.69 -1.65 8.60
CA PHE A 110 9.66 -2.64 9.07
C PHE A 110 10.44 -2.14 10.29
N LEU A 111 11.01 -0.93 10.21
CA LEU A 111 11.73 -0.29 11.31
C LEU A 111 10.79 -0.03 12.49
N GLY A 112 9.56 0.43 12.23
CA GLY A 112 8.52 0.59 13.25
C GLY A 112 8.27 -0.69 14.02
N CYS A 113 8.10 -1.83 13.32
CA CYS A 113 7.95 -3.14 13.96
C CYS A 113 9.15 -3.48 14.84
N ILE A 114 10.38 -3.29 14.37
CA ILE A 114 11.59 -3.57 15.15
C ILE A 114 11.65 -2.69 16.41
N LEU A 115 11.35 -1.40 16.28
CA LEU A 115 11.41 -0.46 17.41
C LEU A 115 10.35 -0.79 18.48
N VAL A 116 9.13 -1.12 18.06
CA VAL A 116 8.05 -1.52 18.98
C VAL A 116 8.40 -2.85 19.65
N LEU A 117 8.86 -3.83 18.88
CA LEU A 117 9.26 -5.13 19.41
C LEU A 117 10.40 -5.02 20.43
N ARG A 118 11.40 -4.18 20.15
CA ARG A 118 12.49 -3.90 21.10
C ARG A 118 12.02 -3.23 22.38
N ARG A 119 10.96 -2.41 22.34
CA ARG A 119 10.39 -1.79 23.54
C ARG A 119 9.57 -2.75 24.39
N THR A 120 8.90 -3.71 23.77
CA THR A 120 8.09 -4.71 24.51
C THR A 120 8.94 -5.83 25.10
N SER A 121 10.13 -6.10 24.54
CA SER A 121 11.03 -7.18 24.97
C SER A 121 12.03 -6.76 26.07
N VAL A 122 11.97 -5.52 26.57
CA VAL A 122 12.79 -5.00 27.68
C VAL A 122 11.87 -4.71 28.86
#